data_AF-A0A969F0Q4-F1
#
_entry.id   AF-A0A969F0Q4-F1
#
_cell.length_a   1.000
_cell.length_b   1.000
_cell.length_c   1.000
_cell.angle_alpha   90.00
_cell.angle_beta   90.00
_cell.angle_gamma   90.00
#
_symmetry.space_group_name_H-M   'P 1'
#
loop_
_entity.id
_entity.type
_entity.pdbx_description
1 polymer ?
#
loop_
_entity_poly.entity_id
_entity_poly.type
_entity_poly.pdbx_seq_one_letter_code
_entity_poly.pdbx_strand_id
1 'polypeptide(L)'
;MHLRGRGVNTPRPIGLGVRGKDIAHRLSFVVCEALEDHVSLAVLTAGWQQSPPSERMKRRIIENTALLARFMHDAGVVHRDFYLYHLLIDERAMAKEQAYLSLIDLHRARIYRRVARYWRVRDLGALLFWALDLPLNRRDYFRFIRIYEDRPLRAALARRPRMWKAVHRRARRVPQAQRKGS
;
A
#
# COMPACT_ATOMS: atom_id res chain seq x y z
N MET A 1 -5.66 8.86 14.07
CA MET A 1 -5.37 10.30 13.83
C MET A 1 -4.08 10.54 13.02
N HIS A 2 -2.99 9.80 13.29
CA HIS A 2 -1.65 10.02 12.69
C HIS A 2 -1.50 9.88 11.15
N LEU A 3 -2.29 9.01 10.51
CA LEU A 3 -2.23 8.77 9.05
C LEU A 3 -3.16 9.68 8.24
N ARG A 4 -4.41 9.84 8.67
CA ARG A 4 -5.41 10.71 8.00
C ARG A 4 -4.93 12.16 7.87
N GLY A 5 -4.32 12.72 8.91
CA GLY A 5 -3.73 14.06 8.87
C GLY A 5 -2.53 14.23 7.93
N ARG A 6 -2.06 13.14 7.30
CA ARG A 6 -0.97 13.15 6.31
C ARG A 6 -1.41 12.64 4.94
N GLY A 7 -2.71 12.62 4.66
CA GLY A 7 -3.24 12.23 3.35
C GLY A 7 -3.31 10.72 3.10
N VAL A 8 -3.22 9.90 4.15
CA VAL A 8 -3.47 8.45 4.05
C VAL A 8 -4.86 8.15 4.62
N ASN A 9 -5.80 7.84 3.72
CA ASN A 9 -7.13 7.39 4.12
C ASN A 9 -7.04 6.02 4.77
N THR A 10 -7.77 5.85 5.87
CA THR A 10 -7.89 4.61 6.64
C THR A 10 -9.22 4.64 7.39
N PRO A 11 -9.85 3.49 7.69
CA PRO A 11 -11.09 3.44 8.47
C PRO A 11 -10.98 4.27 9.74
N ARG A 12 -12.01 5.05 10.07
CA ARG A 12 -12.03 5.83 11.30
C ARG A 12 -12.26 4.87 12.47
N PRO A 13 -11.38 4.85 13.50
CA PRO A 13 -11.68 4.12 14.73
C PRO A 13 -12.89 4.76 15.43
N ILE A 14 -13.88 3.95 15.77
CA ILE A 14 -15.11 4.34 16.48
C ILE A 14 -15.19 3.75 17.89
N GLY A 15 -14.37 2.76 18.20
CA GLY A 15 -14.32 2.16 19.53
C GLY A 15 -12.98 1.49 19.81
N LEU A 16 -12.60 1.49 21.08
CA LEU A 16 -11.47 0.74 21.61
C LEU A 16 -11.93 0.04 22.88
N GLY A 17 -11.83 -1.28 22.90
CA GLY A 17 -12.07 -2.07 24.10
C GLY A 17 -10.77 -2.65 24.63
N VAL A 18 -10.58 -2.60 25.94
CA VAL A 18 -9.42 -3.18 26.60
C VAL A 18 -9.83 -3.83 27.91
N ARG A 19 -9.42 -5.08 28.14
CA ARG A 19 -9.64 -5.81 29.39
C ARG A 19 -8.36 -6.46 29.87
N GLY A 20 -8.11 -6.39 31.18
CA GLY A 20 -6.94 -6.97 31.84
C GLY A 20 -5.92 -5.92 32.28
N LYS A 21 -5.32 -6.12 33.45
CA LYS A 21 -4.30 -5.23 34.06
C LYS A 21 -2.87 -5.64 33.68
N ASP A 22 -2.65 -6.93 33.40
CA ASP A 22 -1.37 -7.47 32.95
C ASP A 22 -1.20 -7.26 31.44
N ILE A 23 -0.05 -6.72 31.04
CA ILE A 23 0.31 -6.45 29.65
C ILE A 23 0.37 -7.74 28.83
N ALA A 24 0.81 -8.86 29.42
CA ALA A 24 0.97 -10.13 28.71
C ALA A 24 -0.38 -10.82 28.39
N HIS A 25 -1.40 -10.57 29.22
CA HIS A 25 -2.74 -11.18 29.11
C HIS A 25 -3.82 -10.14 28.75
N ARG A 26 -3.40 -8.98 28.25
CA ARG A 26 -4.30 -7.88 27.90
C ARG A 26 -5.08 -8.23 26.63
N LEU A 27 -6.40 -8.29 26.75
CA LEU A 27 -7.30 -8.42 25.61
C LEU A 27 -7.64 -7.01 25.12
N SER A 28 -7.50 -6.77 23.81
CA SER A 28 -7.90 -5.50 23.21
C SER A 28 -8.51 -5.69 21.84
N PHE A 29 -9.44 -4.82 21.48
CA PHE A 29 -10.02 -4.74 20.15
C PHE A 29 -10.23 -3.29 19.73
N VAL A 30 -10.24 -3.05 18.42
CA VAL A 30 -10.57 -1.76 17.82
C VAL A 30 -11.76 -1.98 16.89
N VAL A 31 -12.78 -1.14 17.01
CA VAL A 31 -13.90 -1.08 16.07
C VAL A 31 -13.69 0.13 15.17
N CYS A 32 -13.86 -0.05 13.87
CA CYS A 32 -13.74 1.01 12.87
C CYS A 32 -15.03 1.16 12.07
N GLU A 33 -15.23 2.34 11.47
CA GLU A 33 -16.23 2.51 10.41
C GLU A 33 -16.00 1.50 9.30
N ALA A 34 -17.09 0.93 8.78
CA ALA A 34 -17.04 0.13 7.57
C ALA A 34 -16.68 1.03 6.37
N LEU A 35 -15.86 0.50 5.47
CA LEU A 35 -15.62 1.09 4.16
C LEU A 35 -16.57 0.41 3.17
N GLU A 36 -17.83 0.81 3.19
CA GLU A 36 -18.86 0.37 2.24
C GLU A 36 -18.49 0.84 0.82
N ASP A 37 -18.88 0.08 -0.21
CA ASP A 37 -18.58 0.38 -1.63
C ASP A 37 -17.09 0.47 -1.98
N HIS A 38 -16.29 -0.36 -1.32
CA HIS A 38 -14.87 -0.48 -1.61
C HIS A 38 -14.50 -1.91 -2.03
N VAL A 39 -13.61 -2.01 -3.02
CA VAL A 39 -13.01 -3.27 -3.46
C VAL A 39 -11.50 -3.22 -3.27
N SER A 40 -10.88 -4.35 -2.89
CA SER A 40 -9.41 -4.39 -2.79
C SER A 40 -8.76 -4.32 -4.16
N LEU A 41 -7.57 -3.72 -4.26
CA LEU A 41 -6.82 -3.70 -5.51
C LEU A 41 -6.49 -5.11 -5.99
N ALA A 42 -6.34 -6.09 -5.10
CA ALA A 42 -6.14 -7.48 -5.48
C ALA A 42 -7.36 -8.04 -6.25
N VAL A 43 -8.57 -7.82 -5.74
CA VAL A 43 -9.82 -8.24 -6.41
C VAL A 43 -10.03 -7.45 -7.70
N LEU A 44 -9.86 -6.13 -7.65
CA LEU A 44 -10.02 -5.25 -8.83
C LEU A 44 -9.09 -5.66 -9.97
N THR A 45 -7.84 -6.02 -9.66
CA THR A 45 -6.80 -6.29 -10.66
C THR A 45 -6.79 -7.73 -11.16
N ALA A 46 -7.56 -8.63 -10.57
CA ALA A 46 -7.63 -10.04 -10.95
C ALA A 46 -8.02 -10.25 -12.43
N GLY A 47 -8.89 -9.40 -12.98
CA GLY A 47 -9.34 -9.45 -14.37
C GLY A 47 -8.53 -8.61 -15.36
N TRP A 48 -7.46 -7.91 -14.93
CA TRP A 48 -6.78 -6.93 -15.80
C TRP A 48 -6.08 -7.54 -17.02
N GLN A 49 -5.74 -8.83 -16.97
CA GLN A 49 -5.14 -9.50 -18.13
C GLN A 49 -6.14 -9.63 -19.29
N GLN A 50 -7.42 -9.85 -18.99
CA GLN A 50 -8.49 -10.00 -19.98
C GLN A 50 -9.17 -8.67 -20.29
N SER A 51 -9.41 -7.84 -19.27
CA SER A 51 -10.10 -6.56 -19.38
C SER A 51 -9.37 -5.49 -18.56
N PRO A 52 -8.29 -4.89 -19.11
CA PRO A 52 -7.57 -3.83 -18.43
C PRO A 52 -8.44 -2.57 -18.35
N PRO A 53 -8.30 -1.76 -17.28
CA PRO A 53 -8.97 -0.47 -17.20
C PRO A 53 -8.39 0.51 -18.23
N SER A 54 -9.03 1.67 -18.37
CA SER A 54 -8.48 2.76 -19.18
C SER A 54 -7.06 3.12 -18.72
N GLU A 55 -6.19 3.53 -19.67
CA GLU A 55 -4.83 3.97 -19.35
C GLU A 55 -4.82 5.10 -18.30
N ARG A 56 -5.83 5.96 -18.33
CA ARG A 56 -6.00 7.04 -17.35
C ARG A 56 -6.29 6.49 -15.95
N MET A 57 -7.23 5.56 -15.82
CA MET A 57 -7.57 4.93 -14.54
C MET A 57 -6.38 4.14 -13.98
N LYS A 58 -5.73 3.31 -14.81
CA LYS A 58 -4.51 2.58 -14.43
C LYS A 58 -3.44 3.52 -13.84
N ARG A 59 -3.19 4.64 -14.51
CA ARG A 59 -2.23 5.65 -14.03
C ARG A 59 -2.66 6.23 -12.68
N ARG A 60 -3.92 6.61 -12.52
CA ARG A 60 -4.44 7.16 -11.26
C ARG A 60 -4.29 6.16 -10.10
N ILE A 61 -4.54 4.87 -10.32
CA ILE A 61 -4.35 3.83 -9.30
C ILE A 61 -2.87 3.72 -8.90
N ILE A 62 -1.95 3.68 -9.86
CA ILE A 62 -0.50 3.63 -9.61
C ILE A 62 -0.03 4.87 -8.83
N GLU A 63 -0.45 6.05 -9.26
CA GLU A 63 -0.07 7.32 -8.64
C GLU A 63 -0.59 7.42 -7.20
N ASN A 64 -1.86 7.10 -6.96
CA ASN A 64 -2.43 7.12 -5.61
C ASN A 64 -1.82 6.05 -4.70
N THR A 65 -1.46 4.87 -5.24
CA THR A 65 -0.75 3.84 -4.47
C THR A 65 0.65 4.32 -4.06
N ALA A 66 1.36 5.00 -4.97
CA ALA A 66 2.68 5.58 -4.69
C ALA A 66 2.61 6.70 -3.65
N LEU A 67 1.61 7.59 -3.75
CA LEU A 67 1.35 8.65 -2.78
C LEU A 67 1.03 8.08 -1.40
N LEU A 68 0.12 7.10 -1.33
CA LEU A 68 -0.24 6.44 -0.08
C LEU A 68 0.99 5.79 0.58
N ALA A 69 1.79 5.03 -0.18
CA ALA A 69 3.01 4.41 0.32
C ALA A 69 4.04 5.45 0.82
N ARG A 70 4.18 6.57 0.11
CA ARG A 70 5.08 7.66 0.49
C ARG A 70 4.61 8.31 1.79
N PHE A 71 3.36 8.77 1.83
CA PHE A 71 2.80 9.47 2.98
C PHE A 71 2.80 8.58 4.23
N MET A 72 2.49 7.29 4.08
CA MET A 72 2.63 6.32 5.17
C MET A 72 4.06 6.26 5.71
N HIS A 73 5.06 6.07 4.84
CA HIS A 73 6.45 5.98 5.28
C HIS A 73 7.04 7.30 5.78
N ASP A 74 6.59 8.44 5.26
CA ASP A 74 7.02 9.77 5.70
C ASP A 74 6.34 10.16 7.02
N ALA A 75 5.16 9.61 7.30
CA ALA A 75 4.53 9.62 8.62
C ALA A 75 5.28 8.78 9.66
N GLY A 76 6.31 8.03 9.28
CA GLY A 76 6.97 7.11 10.21
C GLY A 76 6.30 5.74 10.30
N VAL A 77 5.25 5.48 9.52
CA VAL A 77 4.46 4.25 9.61
C VAL A 77 4.99 3.18 8.65
N VAL A 78 5.04 1.95 9.14
CA VAL A 78 5.36 0.74 8.38
C VAL A 78 4.21 -0.23 8.56
N HIS A 79 3.61 -0.71 7.47
CA HIS A 79 2.46 -1.60 7.51
C HIS A 79 2.83 -3.02 7.94
N ARG A 80 4.01 -3.50 7.50
CA ARG A 80 4.53 -4.88 7.63
C ARG A 80 3.84 -5.96 6.80
N ASP A 81 2.60 -5.72 6.37
CA ASP A 81 1.80 -6.55 5.46
C ASP A 81 1.31 -5.74 4.24
N PHE A 82 2.19 -4.92 3.66
CA PHE A 82 1.80 -3.97 2.61
C PHE A 82 1.63 -4.64 1.23
N TYR A 83 0.45 -5.15 0.92
CA TYR A 83 0.11 -5.75 -0.37
C TYR A 83 -1.29 -5.34 -0.88
N LEU A 84 -1.62 -5.75 -2.11
CA LEU A 84 -2.77 -5.23 -2.86
C LEU A 84 -4.14 -5.45 -2.16
N TYR A 85 -4.29 -6.51 -1.37
CA TYR A 85 -5.52 -6.74 -0.61
C TYR A 85 -5.81 -5.67 0.46
N HIS A 86 -4.78 -5.01 0.99
CA HIS A 86 -4.93 -3.99 2.04
C HIS A 86 -5.10 -2.57 1.49
N LEU A 87 -5.16 -2.44 0.18
CA LEU A 87 -5.45 -1.20 -0.53
C LEU A 87 -6.85 -1.31 -1.11
N LEU A 88 -7.80 -0.63 -0.49
CA LEU A 88 -9.18 -0.59 -0.93
C LEU A 88 -9.40 0.64 -1.81
N ILE A 89 -10.07 0.48 -2.95
CA ILE A 89 -10.48 1.58 -3.83
C ILE A 89 -11.98 1.84 -3.69
N ASP A 90 -12.36 3.11 -3.67
CA ASP A 90 -13.77 3.55 -3.68
C ASP A 90 -14.37 3.35 -5.08
N GLU A 91 -15.38 2.48 -5.19
CA GLU A 91 -16.04 2.13 -6.45
C GLU A 91 -16.89 3.29 -7.01
N ARG A 92 -17.51 4.09 -6.14
CA ARG A 92 -18.30 5.26 -6.54
C ARG A 92 -17.39 6.35 -7.12
N ALA A 93 -16.19 6.51 -6.55
CA ALA A 93 -15.17 7.40 -7.09
C ALA A 93 -14.66 6.88 -8.44
N MET A 94 -14.44 5.58 -8.58
CA MET A 94 -14.04 4.98 -9.87
C MET A 94 -15.03 5.25 -10.99
N ALA A 95 -16.33 5.20 -10.73
CA ALA A 95 -17.36 5.54 -11.72
C ALA A 95 -17.22 6.97 -12.27
N LYS A 96 -16.54 7.87 -11.53
CA LYS A 96 -16.21 9.25 -11.92
C LYS A 96 -14.76 9.40 -12.40
N GLU A 97 -14.16 8.30 -12.85
CA GLU A 97 -12.75 8.13 -13.18
C GLU A 97 -11.75 8.44 -12.04
N GLN A 98 -12.16 8.60 -10.79
CA GLN A 98 -11.28 8.88 -9.64
C GLN A 98 -10.74 7.59 -9.01
N ALA A 99 -9.60 7.66 -8.31
CA ALA A 99 -8.97 6.49 -7.70
C ALA A 99 -8.58 6.76 -6.25
N TYR A 100 -9.59 6.91 -5.38
CA TYR A 100 -9.36 7.14 -3.96
C TYR A 100 -9.08 5.82 -3.26
N LEU A 101 -7.91 5.75 -2.61
CA LEU A 101 -7.44 4.55 -1.93
C LEU A 101 -7.50 4.72 -0.42
N SER A 102 -7.95 3.68 0.26
CA SER A 102 -7.97 3.52 1.70
C SER A 102 -7.05 2.36 2.11
N LEU A 103 -6.23 2.60 3.14
CA LEU A 103 -5.36 1.60 3.75
C LEU A 103 -6.08 0.94 4.93
N ILE A 104 -6.24 -0.38 4.88
CA ILE A 104 -6.84 -1.18 5.95
C ILE A 104 -5.78 -2.03 6.65
N ASP A 105 -6.20 -2.78 7.66
CA ASP A 105 -5.39 -3.80 8.33
C ASP A 105 -4.09 -3.30 9.01
N LEU A 106 -4.22 -2.24 9.80
CA LEU A 106 -3.10 -1.62 10.52
C LEU A 106 -2.72 -2.33 11.84
N HIS A 107 -3.24 -3.52 12.12
CA HIS A 107 -3.05 -4.21 13.40
C HIS A 107 -1.58 -4.56 13.71
N ARG A 108 -0.78 -4.81 12.66
CA ARG A 108 0.68 -5.05 12.77
C ARG A 108 1.52 -3.82 12.43
N ALA A 109 0.89 -2.70 12.10
CA ALA A 109 1.61 -1.50 11.73
C ALA A 109 2.49 -1.00 12.89
N ARG A 110 3.65 -0.43 12.55
CA ARG A 110 4.59 0.14 13.52
C ARG A 110 4.89 1.59 13.18
N ILE A 111 5.03 2.40 14.22
CA ILE A 111 5.39 3.82 14.10
C ILE A 111 6.84 3.99 14.56
N TYR A 112 7.62 4.68 13.75
CA TYR A 112 9.01 5.05 14.01
C TYR A 112 9.16 6.57 13.86
N ARG A 113 10.15 7.17 14.55
CA ARG A 113 10.54 8.57 14.29
C ARG A 113 10.92 8.81 12.83
N ARG A 114 11.59 7.83 12.21
CA ARG A 114 11.89 7.80 10.77
C ARG A 114 11.94 6.35 10.31
N VAL A 115 11.23 6.03 9.22
CA VAL A 115 11.28 4.68 8.65
C VAL A 115 12.65 4.40 8.03
N ALA A 116 13.36 3.42 8.59
CA ALA A 116 14.65 2.95 8.08
C ALA A 116 14.51 2.30 6.69
N ARG A 117 15.62 2.27 5.93
CA ARG A 117 15.66 1.68 4.58
C ARG A 117 15.14 0.24 4.55
N TYR A 118 15.50 -0.57 5.55
CA TYR A 118 15.06 -1.97 5.63
C TYR A 118 13.54 -2.10 5.58
N TRP A 119 12.82 -1.30 6.38
CA TRP A 119 11.36 -1.33 6.46
C TRP A 119 10.70 -0.84 5.17
N ARG A 120 11.22 0.23 4.54
CA ARG A 120 10.75 0.66 3.21
C ARG A 120 10.92 -0.44 2.17
N VAL A 121 12.06 -1.14 2.17
CA VAL A 121 12.31 -2.27 1.26
C VAL A 121 11.35 -3.42 1.55
N ARG A 122 11.05 -3.69 2.82
CA ARG A 122 10.13 -4.76 3.23
C ARG A 122 8.73 -4.53 2.68
N ASP A 123 8.16 -3.36 2.93
CA ASP A 123 6.79 -3.01 2.52
C ASP A 123 6.69 -2.87 1.00
N LEU A 124 7.55 -2.06 0.36
CA LEU A 124 7.51 -1.87 -1.10
C LEU A 124 7.83 -3.15 -1.87
N GLY A 125 8.68 -4.01 -1.33
CA GLY A 125 8.98 -5.31 -1.94
C GLY A 125 7.81 -6.29 -1.85
N ALA A 126 7.03 -6.24 -0.76
CA ALA A 126 5.79 -7.01 -0.64
C ALA A 126 4.75 -6.50 -1.64
N LEU A 127 4.54 -5.18 -1.72
CA LEU A 127 3.62 -4.59 -2.70
C LEU A 127 4.00 -4.98 -4.13
N LEU A 128 5.28 -4.82 -4.49
CA LEU A 128 5.76 -5.18 -5.82
C LEU A 128 5.58 -6.67 -6.12
N PHE A 129 5.83 -7.57 -5.15
CA PHE A 129 5.64 -9.01 -5.34
C PHE A 129 4.23 -9.36 -5.80
N TRP A 130 3.21 -8.75 -5.18
CA TRP A 130 1.81 -8.95 -5.54
C TRP A 130 1.44 -8.28 -6.87
N ALA A 131 2.15 -7.21 -7.25
CA ALA A 131 1.95 -6.52 -8.52
C ALA A 131 2.70 -7.17 -9.71
N LEU A 132 3.58 -8.16 -9.50
CA LEU A 132 4.43 -8.72 -10.56
C LEU A 132 3.65 -9.44 -11.68
N ASP A 133 2.47 -9.98 -11.39
CA ASP A 133 1.63 -10.69 -12.39
C ASP A 133 0.65 -9.77 -13.12
N LEU A 134 0.59 -8.51 -12.70
CA LEU A 134 -0.27 -7.53 -13.35
C LEU A 134 0.33 -7.15 -14.71
N PRO A 135 -0.48 -6.78 -15.71
CA PRO A 135 -0.01 -6.32 -17.02
C PRO A 135 0.56 -4.89 -16.96
N LEU A 136 1.56 -4.68 -16.09
CA LEU A 136 2.25 -3.42 -15.86
C LEU A 136 3.56 -3.38 -16.64
N ASN A 137 3.83 -2.26 -17.30
CA ASN A 137 5.05 -2.06 -18.07
C ASN A 137 6.12 -1.26 -17.28
N ARG A 138 7.33 -1.14 -17.85
CA ARG A 138 8.44 -0.38 -17.22
C ARG A 138 8.08 1.07 -16.87
N ARG A 139 7.26 1.73 -17.68
CA ARG A 139 6.83 3.12 -17.44
C ARG A 139 5.93 3.22 -16.21
N ASP A 140 5.14 2.19 -15.92
CA ASP A 140 4.29 2.10 -14.73
C ASP A 140 5.12 2.02 -13.46
N TYR A 141 6.14 1.15 -13.44
CA TYR A 141 7.09 1.06 -12.34
C TYR A 141 7.88 2.36 -12.13
N PHE A 142 8.33 3.00 -13.21
CA PHE A 142 9.04 4.28 -13.12
C PHE A 142 8.14 5.42 -12.65
N ARG A 143 6.86 5.42 -13.03
CA ARG A 143 5.87 6.38 -12.53
C ARG A 143 5.69 6.23 -11.02
N PHE A 144 5.56 5.00 -10.53
CA PHE A 144 5.51 4.73 -9.10
C PHE A 144 6.73 5.30 -8.37
N ILE A 145 7.95 5.00 -8.85
CA ILE A 145 9.20 5.48 -8.24
C ILE A 145 9.27 7.01 -8.24
N ARG A 146 8.92 7.66 -9.35
CA ARG A 146 8.91 9.12 -9.50
C ARG A 146 8.03 9.79 -8.45
N ILE A 147 6.81 9.28 -8.27
CA ILE A 147 5.83 9.82 -7.31
C ILE A 147 6.26 9.52 -5.88
N TYR A 148 6.71 8.29 -5.61
CA TYR A 148 7.15 7.91 -4.27
C TYR A 148 8.38 8.71 -3.79
N GLU A 149 9.30 9.03 -4.69
CA GLU A 149 10.50 9.85 -4.39
C GLU A 149 10.24 11.36 -4.43
N ASP A 150 9.09 11.79 -4.94
CA ASP A 150 8.68 13.19 -5.14
C ASP A 150 9.60 14.03 -6.01
N ARG A 151 10.11 13.44 -7.10
CA ARG A 151 11.20 14.05 -7.88
C ARG A 151 11.07 13.67 -9.35
N PRO A 152 11.68 14.45 -10.27
CA PRO A 152 11.85 14.01 -11.65
C PRO A 152 12.53 12.63 -11.72
N LEU A 153 12.15 11.81 -12.71
CA LEU A 153 12.51 10.38 -12.74
C LEU A 153 14.02 10.12 -12.62
N ARG A 154 14.85 10.91 -13.31
CA ARG A 154 16.31 10.80 -13.24
C ARG A 154 16.83 10.98 -11.82
N ALA A 155 16.34 12.00 -11.11
CA ALA A 155 16.70 12.27 -9.72
C ALA A 155 16.13 11.20 -8.77
N ALA A 156 14.91 10.71 -9.02
CA ALA A 156 14.27 9.66 -8.23
C ALA A 156 15.08 8.35 -8.25
N LEU A 157 15.53 7.92 -9.43
CA LEU A 157 16.36 6.73 -9.60
C LEU A 157 17.74 6.87 -8.95
N ALA A 158 18.32 8.08 -8.99
CA ALA A 158 19.61 8.37 -8.37
C ALA A 158 19.53 8.55 -6.84
N ARG A 159 18.36 8.88 -6.28
CA ARG A 159 18.19 9.19 -4.85
C ARG A 159 18.50 7.99 -3.95
N ARG A 160 17.98 6.81 -4.30
CA ARG A 160 18.11 5.58 -3.50
C ARG A 160 18.30 4.32 -4.37
N PRO A 161 19.31 4.25 -5.25
CA PRO A 161 19.46 3.15 -6.22
C PRO A 161 19.59 1.78 -5.53
N ARG A 162 20.33 1.72 -4.41
CA ARG A 162 20.48 0.50 -3.61
C ARG A 162 19.16 0.06 -2.97
N MET A 163 18.24 0.97 -2.64
CA MET A 163 16.92 0.64 -2.10
C MET A 163 16.05 0.02 -3.18
N TRP A 164 15.92 0.66 -4.33
CA TRP A 164 15.10 0.18 -5.44
C TRP A 164 15.59 -1.16 -5.99
N LYS A 165 16.91 -1.37 -6.09
CA LYS A 165 17.49 -2.69 -6.41
C LYS A 165 17.11 -3.75 -5.36
N ALA A 166 17.05 -3.38 -4.08
CA ALA A 166 16.65 -4.29 -3.01
C ALA A 166 15.15 -4.60 -3.03
N VAL A 167 14.29 -3.61 -3.31
CA VAL A 167 12.84 -3.80 -3.51
C VAL A 167 12.58 -4.81 -4.62
N HIS A 168 13.16 -4.59 -5.80
CA HIS A 168 12.99 -5.48 -6.95
C HIS A 168 13.49 -6.90 -6.66
N ARG A 169 14.66 -7.03 -6.02
CA ARG A 169 15.21 -8.33 -5.63
C ARG A 169 14.37 -9.05 -4.58
N ARG A 170 13.81 -8.32 -3.61
CA ARG A 170 12.91 -8.89 -2.60
C ARG A 170 11.65 -9.43 -3.27
N ALA A 171 11.02 -8.65 -4.14
CA ALA A 171 9.81 -9.05 -4.84
C ALA A 171 10.00 -10.36 -5.61
N ARG A 172 11.15 -10.56 -6.26
CA ARG A 172 11.44 -11.79 -7.02
C ARG A 172 11.88 -13.00 -6.19
N ARG A 173 12.20 -12.81 -4.91
CA ARG A 173 12.69 -13.89 -4.04
C ARG A 173 11.59 -14.59 -3.25
N VAL A 174 10.41 -13.99 -3.15
CA VAL A 174 9.28 -14.60 -2.45
C VAL A 174 8.77 -15.76 -3.30
N PRO A 175 8.71 -17.01 -2.77
CA PRO A 175 8.22 -18.15 -3.54
C PRO A 175 6.79 -17.92 -4.04
N GLN A 176 6.51 -18.25 -5.30
CA GLN A 176 5.16 -18.10 -5.89
C GLN A 176 4.08 -18.86 -5.12
N ALA A 177 4.43 -19.91 -4.37
CA ALA A 177 3.52 -20.67 -3.51
C ALA A 177 2.81 -19.81 -2.44
N GLN A 178 3.37 -18.66 -2.04
CA GLN A 178 2.75 -17.75 -1.07
C GLN A 178 1.57 -16.93 -1.65
N ARG A 179 1.25 -17.08 -2.94
CA ARG A 179 0.11 -16.39 -3.59
C ARG A 179 -1.25 -17.03 -3.31
N LYS A 180 -1.29 -18.30 -2.88
CA LYS A 180 -2.53 -19.09 -2.72
C LYS A 180 -3.09 -19.13 -1.29
N GLY A 181 -2.49 -18.40 -0.35
CA GLY A 181 -2.76 -18.55 1.09
C GLY A 181 -3.29 -17.29 1.77
N SER A 182 -4.28 -16.61 1.19
CA SER A 182 -5.00 -15.50 1.85
C SER A 182 -6.47 -15.56 1.50
#